data_AF-C0CND0-F1
#
_entry.id   AF-C0CND0-F1
#
_cell.length_a   1.000
_cell.length_b   1.000
_cell.length_c   1.000
_cell.angle_alpha   90.00
_cell.angle_beta   90.00
_cell.angle_gamma   90.00
#
_symmetry.space_group_name_H-M   'P 1'
#
loop_
_entity.id
_entity.type
_entity.pdbx_description
1 polymer ?
#
loop_
_entity_poly.entity_id
_entity_poly.type
_entity_poly.pdbx_seq_one_letter_code
_entity_poly.pdbx_strand_id
1 'polypeptide(L)'
;MGEKIRGKEEYFILPENVLGILLSFGKFRDEGEFDLVGLLPCGYLEYITKVVNANRHLRAFAYPDMGEGELSKWKICRILERQLRELSCEDGRCFDVVKIRKFGAGRFRLYVKYGPAVHRE
;
A
#
# COMPACT_ATOMS: atom_id res chain seq x y z
N MET A 1 17.48 -9.40 4.58
CA MET A 1 17.00 -10.61 3.86
C MET A 1 15.63 -10.21 3.32
N GLY A 2 15.51 -10.04 2.01
CA GLY A 2 14.37 -9.34 1.41
C GLY A 2 13.06 -10.10 1.58
N GLU A 3 12.12 -9.51 2.30
CA GLU A 3 10.76 -10.04 2.47
C GLU A 3 10.10 -10.15 1.08
N LYS A 4 9.91 -11.39 0.62
CA LYS A 4 9.26 -11.66 -0.67
C LYS A 4 7.76 -11.42 -0.53
N ILE A 5 7.33 -10.22 -0.91
CA ILE A 5 5.92 -9.93 -1.20
C ILE A 5 5.48 -10.90 -2.30
N ARG A 6 4.75 -11.96 -1.94
CA ARG A 6 4.15 -12.90 -2.90
C ARG A 6 2.93 -12.23 -3.55
N GLY A 7 3.20 -11.34 -4.50
CA GLY A 7 2.24 -10.81 -5.46
C GLY A 7 2.75 -11.05 -6.88
N LYS A 8 1.89 -10.86 -7.89
CA LYS A 8 2.26 -10.85 -9.32
C LYS A 8 3.49 -9.94 -9.55
N GLU A 9 4.17 -10.06 -10.70
CA GLU A 9 5.30 -9.20 -11.13
C GLU A 9 4.91 -7.71 -11.26
N GLU A 10 4.38 -7.10 -10.21
CA GLU A 10 3.92 -5.72 -10.10
C GLU A 10 4.87 -4.95 -9.20
N TYR A 11 5.15 -3.70 -9.55
CA TYR A 11 6.01 -2.82 -8.78
C TYR A 11 5.31 -2.44 -7.46
N PHE A 12 5.95 -2.70 -6.31
CA PHE A 12 5.38 -2.31 -5.01
C PHE A 12 5.51 -0.79 -4.81
N ILE A 13 4.37 -0.09 -4.76
CA ILE A 13 4.33 1.39 -4.78
C ILE A 13 4.32 2.03 -3.39
N LEU A 14 4.37 1.25 -2.31
CA LEU A 14 4.50 1.80 -0.96
C LEU A 14 5.98 1.98 -0.62
N PRO A 15 6.41 3.14 -0.10
CA PRO A 15 7.77 3.32 0.39
C PRO A 15 8.13 2.34 1.50
N GLU A 16 9.34 1.79 1.47
CA GLU A 16 9.82 0.81 2.45
C GLU A 16 9.82 1.37 3.88
N ASN A 17 10.20 2.63 4.06
CA ASN A 17 10.17 3.30 5.37
C ASN A 17 8.75 3.38 5.94
N VAL A 18 7.75 3.59 5.08
CA VAL A 18 6.34 3.62 5.48
C VAL A 18 5.86 2.22 5.86
N LEU A 19 6.27 1.21 5.09
CA LEU A 19 5.97 -0.18 5.44
C LEU A 19 6.55 -0.54 6.82
N GLY A 20 7.81 -0.18 7.07
CA GLY A 20 8.47 -0.40 8.36
C GLY A 20 7.74 0.26 9.53
N ILE A 21 7.22 1.49 9.34
CA ILE A 21 6.39 2.18 10.35
C ILE A 21 5.10 1.40 10.62
N LEU A 22 4.38 0.98 9.57
CA LEU A 22 3.14 0.23 9.72
C LEU A 22 3.37 -1.08 10.47
N LEU A 23 4.35 -1.88 10.05
CA LEU A 23 4.65 -3.16 10.69
C LEU A 23 5.13 -2.99 12.14
N SER A 24 5.94 -1.96 12.42
CA SER A 24 6.38 -1.67 13.79
C SER A 24 5.22 -1.27 14.70
N PHE A 25 4.23 -0.53 14.19
CA PHE A 25 3.04 -0.16 14.96
C PHE A 25 2.20 -1.39 15.34
N GLY A 26 2.09 -2.36 14.43
CA GLY A 26 1.35 -3.60 14.66
C GLY A 26 1.94 -4.50 15.76
N LYS A 27 3.24 -4.35 16.08
CA LYS A 27 3.84 -5.07 17.22
C LYS A 27 3.19 -4.71 18.56
N PHE A 28 2.57 -3.53 18.65
CA PHE A 28 2.02 -3.00 19.91
C PHE A 28 0.50 -2.79 19.87
N ARG A 29 -0.15 -3.02 18.72
CA ARG A 29 -1.56 -2.70 18.47
C ARG A 29 -2.16 -3.69 17.48
N ASP A 30 -3.39 -4.11 17.72
CA ASP A 30 -4.12 -5.02 16.82
C ASP A 30 -4.70 -4.31 15.59
N GLU A 31 -4.90 -3.00 15.67
CA GLU A 31 -5.43 -2.18 14.58
C GLU A 31 -4.90 -0.74 14.64
N GLY A 32 -5.03 -0.02 13.53
CA GLY A 32 -4.65 1.39 13.43
C GLY A 32 -5.35 2.13 12.29
N GLU A 33 -5.56 3.43 12.48
CA GLU A 33 -6.03 4.36 11.46
C GLU A 33 -4.97 5.45 11.25
N PHE A 34 -4.58 5.67 10.00
CA PHE A 34 -3.51 6.58 9.60
C PHE A 34 -4.01 7.56 8.55
N ASP A 35 -3.59 8.83 8.65
CA ASP A 35 -3.67 9.74 7.51
C ASP A 35 -2.61 9.32 6.49
N LEU A 36 -3.05 8.80 5.35
CA LEU A 36 -2.16 8.24 4.33
C LEU A 36 -1.27 9.35 3.73
N VAL A 37 -1.78 10.57 3.59
CA VAL A 37 -1.00 11.68 3.03
C VAL A 37 0.07 12.13 4.01
N GLY A 38 -0.24 12.13 5.32
CA GLY A 38 0.74 12.42 6.37
C GLY A 38 1.76 11.31 6.59
N LEU A 39 1.40 10.06 6.29
CA LEU A 39 2.29 8.91 6.41
C LEU A 39 3.31 8.84 5.27
N LEU A 40 2.90 9.21 4.05
CA LEU A 40 3.76 9.19 2.87
C LEU A 40 4.73 10.39 2.86
N PRO A 41 5.90 10.28 2.20
CA PRO A 41 6.75 11.43 1.97
C PRO A 41 6.00 12.57 1.26
N CYS A 42 6.38 13.81 1.53
CA CYS A 42 5.72 14.98 0.95
C CYS A 42 5.69 14.89 -0.59
N GLY A 43 4.51 15.08 -1.18
CA GLY A 43 4.31 14.98 -2.64
C GLY A 43 4.38 13.57 -3.22
N TYR A 44 4.65 12.53 -2.42
CA TYR A 44 4.85 11.17 -2.92
C TYR A 44 3.66 10.64 -3.69
N LEU A 45 2.43 10.86 -3.21
CA LEU A 45 1.23 10.38 -3.89
C LEU A 45 1.10 10.98 -5.29
N GLU A 46 1.51 12.23 -5.50
CA GLU A 46 1.53 12.84 -6.82
C GLU A 46 2.67 12.29 -7.69
N TYR A 47 3.86 12.18 -7.11
CA TYR A 47 5.03 11.59 -7.78
C TYR A 47 4.73 10.19 -8.30
N ILE A 48 4.25 9.29 -7.43
CA ILE A 48 4.01 7.90 -7.79
C ILE A 48 2.84 7.76 -8.77
N THR A 49 1.84 8.67 -8.72
CA THR A 49 0.80 8.75 -9.75
C THR A 49 1.40 9.02 -11.13
N LYS A 50 2.31 10.00 -11.24
CA LYS A 50 3.00 10.31 -12.51
C LYS A 50 3.88 9.15 -12.97
N VAL A 51 4.66 8.56 -12.06
CA VAL A 51 5.53 7.41 -12.37
C VAL A 51 4.73 6.23 -12.89
N VAL A 52 3.65 5.84 -12.19
CA VAL A 52 2.84 4.69 -12.62
C VAL A 52 2.23 4.96 -13.99
N ASN A 53 1.65 6.14 -14.22
CA ASN A 53 1.05 6.49 -15.51
C ASN A 53 2.05 6.51 -16.66
N ALA A 54 3.24 7.10 -16.47
CA ALA A 54 4.28 7.15 -17.49
C ALA A 54 4.82 5.76 -17.87
N ASN A 55 4.78 4.82 -16.92
CA ASN A 55 5.36 3.49 -17.09
C ASN A 55 4.33 2.39 -17.38
N ARG A 56 3.05 2.70 -17.63
CA ARG A 56 1.96 1.71 -17.87
C ARG A 56 2.26 0.69 -18.99
N HIS A 57 3.15 1.03 -19.91
CA HIS A 57 3.61 0.16 -20.99
C HIS A 57 4.52 -0.98 -20.50
N LEU A 58 5.12 -0.84 -19.32
CA LEU A 58 5.92 -1.88 -18.66
C LEU A 58 5.01 -2.81 -17.88
N ARG A 59 5.27 -4.12 -17.98
CA ARG A 59 4.48 -5.17 -17.31
C ARG A 59 4.34 -4.95 -15.79
N ALA A 60 5.40 -4.46 -15.14
CA ALA A 60 5.42 -4.16 -13.72
C ALA A 60 4.47 -3.02 -13.28
N PHE A 61 4.00 -2.18 -14.21
CA PHE A 61 3.10 -1.05 -13.94
C PHE A 61 1.74 -1.21 -14.63
N ALA A 62 1.47 -2.36 -15.25
CA ALA A 62 0.30 -2.55 -16.09
C ALA A 62 -1.03 -2.57 -15.32
N TYR A 63 -1.05 -2.92 -14.02
CA TYR A 63 -2.23 -3.03 -13.14
C TYR A 63 -3.56 -3.23 -13.90
N PRO A 64 -3.80 -4.42 -14.48
CA PRO A 64 -4.87 -4.65 -15.46
C PRO A 64 -6.26 -4.35 -14.92
N ASP A 65 -6.49 -4.55 -13.62
CA ASP A 65 -7.78 -4.31 -12.95
C ASP A 65 -8.14 -2.82 -12.83
N MET A 66 -7.25 -1.90 -13.24
CA MET A 66 -7.45 -0.45 -13.12
C MET A 66 -8.01 0.21 -14.39
N GLY A 67 -8.27 -0.59 -15.43
CA GLY A 67 -8.82 -0.15 -16.71
C GLY A 67 -7.83 0.60 -17.59
N GLU A 68 -8.29 0.98 -18.78
CA GLU A 68 -7.52 1.78 -19.74
C GLU A 68 -7.71 3.28 -19.44
N GLY A 69 -6.62 4.05 -19.51
CA GLY A 69 -6.59 5.49 -19.24
C GLY A 69 -5.75 5.90 -18.02
N GLU A 70 -5.62 7.22 -17.83
CA GLU A 70 -4.81 7.78 -16.75
C GLU A 70 -5.37 7.41 -15.37
N LEU A 71 -4.50 6.91 -14.50
CA LEU A 71 -4.82 6.59 -13.12
C LEU A 71 -4.84 7.87 -12.29
N SER A 72 -5.99 8.14 -11.65
CA SER A 72 -6.10 9.19 -10.64
C SER A 72 -5.39 8.77 -9.34
N LYS A 73 -5.11 9.76 -8.47
CA LYS A 73 -4.61 9.51 -7.09
C LYS A 73 -5.47 8.48 -6.33
N TRP A 74 -6.78 8.45 -6.57
CA TRP A 74 -7.67 7.46 -5.95
C TRP A 74 -7.40 6.04 -6.45
N LYS A 75 -7.18 5.84 -7.76
CA LYS A 75 -6.81 4.52 -8.30
C LYS A 75 -5.44 4.06 -7.77
N ILE A 76 -4.49 4.98 -7.59
CA ILE A 76 -3.21 4.68 -6.93
C ILE A 76 -3.43 4.21 -5.49
N CYS A 77 -4.29 4.88 -4.72
CA CYS A 77 -4.66 4.41 -3.38
C CYS A 77 -5.28 3.00 -3.41
N ARG A 78 -6.07 2.65 -4.44
CA ARG A 78 -6.62 1.30 -4.58
C ARG A 78 -5.55 0.23 -4.86
N ILE A 79 -4.52 0.58 -5.63
CA ILE A 79 -3.35 -0.29 -5.83
C ILE A 79 -2.63 -0.50 -4.50
N LEU A 80 -2.37 0.56 -3.73
CA LEU A 80 -1.77 0.48 -2.40
C LEU A 80 -2.57 -0.43 -1.45
N GLU A 81 -3.91 -0.26 -1.41
CA GLU A 81 -4.79 -1.10 -0.58
C GLU A 81 -4.65 -2.59 -0.94
N ARG A 82 -4.61 -2.92 -2.23
CA ARG A 82 -4.45 -4.31 -2.69
C ARG A 82 -3.08 -4.86 -2.32
N GLN A 83 -2.02 -4.12 -2.63
CA GLN A 83 -0.65 -4.54 -2.35
C GLN A 83 -0.41 -4.79 -0.86
N LEU A 84 -0.97 -3.95 0.01
CA LEU A 84 -0.94 -4.16 1.45
C LEU A 84 -1.76 -5.39 1.89
N ARG A 85 -2.92 -5.63 1.28
CA ARG A 85 -3.77 -6.80 1.59
C ARG A 85 -3.11 -8.13 1.21
N GLU A 86 -2.34 -8.12 0.12
CA GLU A 86 -1.61 -9.29 -0.38
C GLU A 86 -0.24 -9.46 0.32
N LEU A 87 0.16 -8.50 1.17
CA LEU A 87 1.40 -8.57 1.91
C LEU A 87 1.37 -9.73 2.91
N SER A 88 2.33 -10.62 2.75
CA SER A 88 2.55 -11.78 3.62
C SER A 88 4.03 -11.95 3.90
N CYS A 89 4.33 -12.39 5.12
CA CYS A 89 5.65 -12.86 5.55
C CYS A 89 5.59 -14.38 5.75
N GLU A 90 6.70 -15.01 6.14
CA GLU A 90 6.81 -16.47 6.28
C GLU A 90 5.73 -17.06 7.19
N ASP A 91 5.32 -16.33 8.23
CA ASP A 91 4.32 -16.73 9.21
C ASP A 91 2.86 -16.36 8.87
N GLY A 92 2.60 -15.86 7.65
CA GLY A 92 1.26 -15.57 7.15
C GLY A 92 1.05 -14.11 6.76
N ARG A 93 -0.21 -13.66 6.79
CA ARG A 93 -0.58 -12.31 6.34
C ARG A 93 -0.12 -11.25 7.35
N CYS A 94 0.44 -10.16 6.84
CA CYS A 94 0.80 -8.99 7.65
C CYS A 94 -0.44 -8.23 8.12
N PHE A 95 -1.48 -8.22 7.30
CA PHE A 95 -2.73 -7.51 7.57
C PHE A 95 -3.92 -8.43 7.29
N ASP A 96 -4.84 -8.53 8.26
CA ASP A 96 -6.12 -9.21 8.06
C ASP A 96 -7.13 -8.28 7.38
N VAL A 97 -7.06 -6.98 7.66
CA VAL A 97 -7.91 -5.96 7.04
C VAL A 97 -7.06 -4.81 6.57
N VAL A 98 -7.31 -4.36 5.33
CA VAL A 98 -6.76 -3.12 4.78
C VAL A 98 -7.88 -2.40 4.05
N LYS A 99 -8.16 -1.16 4.44
CA LYS A 99 -9.17 -0.30 3.81
C LYS A 99 -8.64 1.14 3.70
N ILE A 100 -8.67 1.69 2.49
CA ILE A 100 -8.41 3.12 2.28
C ILE A 100 -9.73 3.83 1.98
N ARG A 101 -10.02 4.89 2.74
CA ARG A 101 -11.22 5.73 2.56
C ARG A 101 -10.82 7.12 2.11
N LYS A 102 -11.54 7.66 1.13
CA LYS A 102 -11.40 9.04 0.68
C LYS A 102 -12.30 9.95 1.51
N PHE A 103 -11.72 11.01 2.08
CA PHE A 103 -12.43 12.05 2.82
C PHE A 103 -12.21 13.40 2.13
N GLY A 104 -13.24 13.94 1.49
CA GLY A 104 -13.18 15.25 0.83
C GLY A 104 -12.08 15.39 -0.24
N ALA A 105 -11.62 16.63 -0.46
CA ALA A 105 -10.63 16.97 -1.48
C ALA A 105 -9.23 16.48 -1.09
N GLY A 106 -8.89 15.24 -1.46
CA GLY A 106 -7.52 14.72 -1.45
C GLY A 106 -7.02 14.15 -0.13
N ARG A 107 -7.88 14.00 0.89
CA ARG A 107 -7.50 13.30 2.13
C ARG A 107 -7.86 11.82 2.02
N PHE A 108 -6.93 10.96 2.39
CA PHE A 108 -7.11 9.52 2.37
C PHE A 108 -6.72 8.97 3.74
N ARG A 109 -7.59 8.14 4.33
CA ARG A 109 -7.25 7.43 5.56
C ARG A 109 -7.08 5.95 5.29
N LEU A 110 -6.00 5.40 5.82
CA LEU A 110 -5.69 3.99 5.81
C LEU A 110 -6.11 3.39 7.15
N TYR A 111 -7.04 2.44 7.13
CA TYR A 111 -7.32 1.58 8.26
C TYR A 111 -6.70 0.20 8.02
N VAL A 112 -6.01 -0.30 9.04
CA VAL A 112 -5.42 -1.65 9.05
C VAL A 112 -5.81 -2.41 10.31
N LYS A 113 -6.06 -3.70 10.15
CA LYS A 113 -6.06 -4.69 11.24
C LYS A 113 -4.89 -5.62 10.98
N TYR A 114 -4.00 -5.74 11.96
CA TYR A 114 -2.78 -6.52 11.84
C TYR A 114 -3.09 -8.01 11.88
N GLY A 115 -2.36 -8.76 11.07
CA GLY A 115 -2.43 -10.21 11.00
C GLY A 115 -1.42 -10.86 11.93
N PRO A 116 -1.47 -12.20 12.06
CA PRO A 116 -0.66 -12.95 13.02
C PRO A 116 0.85 -12.80 12.79
N ALA A 117 1.28 -12.50 11.57
CA ALA A 117 2.70 -12.34 11.24
C ALA A 117 3.36 -11.11 11.90
N VAL A 118 2.58 -10.14 12.40
CA VAL A 118 3.10 -8.86 12.92
C VAL A 118 3.25 -8.87 14.44
N HIS A 119 2.59 -9.79 15.14
CA HIS A 119 2.54 -9.85 16.62
C HIS A 119 3.63 -10.71 17.27
N ARG A 120 4.57 -11.26 16.49
CA ARG A 120 5.69 -12.04 17.05
C ARG A 120 6.94 -11.18 17.21
N GLU A 121 7.52 -11.29 18.40
CA GLU A 121 8.86 -10.79 18.74
C GLU A 121 9.96 -11.68 18.15
#